data_AF-A0A2N1Q1D2-F1
#
_entry.id   AF-A0A2N1Q1D2-F1
#
_cell.length_a   1.000
_cell.length_b   1.000
_cell.length_c   1.000
_cell.angle_alpha   90.00
_cell.angle_beta   90.00
_cell.angle_gamma   90.00
#
_symmetry.space_group_name_H-M   'P 1'
#
loop_
_entity.id
_entity.type
_entity.pdbx_description
1 polymer ?
#
loop_
_entity_poly.entity_id
_entity_poly.type
_entity_poly.pdbx_seq_one_letter_code
_entity_poly.pdbx_strand_id
1 'polypeptide(L)'
;MYSYIKGLITEITPNYVTLDNNGIGYKLLTPNPYNFIIDTEVVVYIYQKVSEDLIALYGFKSSEQRDLFIKLISVNGIGPKSAIAILASGTVGSITKAIEDGDAKYLQKF
;
A
#
# COMPACT_ATOMS: atom_id res chain seq x y z
N MET A 1 8.27 4.72 10.75
CA MET A 1 8.34 6.13 11.20
C MET A 1 7.04 6.85 10.89
N TYR A 2 6.61 6.90 9.63
CA TYR A 2 5.34 7.55 9.26
C TYR A 2 4.14 6.61 9.45
N SER A 3 3.09 7.09 10.13
CA SER A 3 1.82 6.37 10.28
C SER A 3 0.84 6.74 9.16
N TYR A 4 0.78 8.03 8.83
CA TYR A 4 0.02 8.60 7.73
C TYR A 4 0.64 9.93 7.29
N ILE A 5 0.25 10.41 6.12
CA ILE A 5 0.53 11.78 5.65
C ILE A 5 -0.78 12.37 5.15
N LYS A 6 -1.09 13.61 5.57
CA LYS A 6 -2.23 14.38 5.07
C LYS A 6 -1.75 15.35 4.00
N GLY A 7 -2.41 15.47 2.86
CA GLY A 7 -2.00 16.43 1.84
C GLY A 7 -2.79 16.31 0.54
N LEU A 8 -2.36 17.03 -0.49
CA LEU A 8 -3.01 17.12 -1.80
C LEU A 8 -2.46 16.07 -2.75
N ILE A 9 -3.30 15.33 -3.47
CA ILE A 9 -2.82 14.47 -4.56
C ILE A 9 -2.49 15.33 -5.78
N THR A 10 -1.23 15.30 -6.21
CA THR A 10 -0.72 16.12 -7.32
C THR A 10 -0.39 15.31 -8.57
N GLU A 11 -0.20 14.00 -8.44
CA GLU A 11 0.09 13.10 -9.57
C GLU A 11 -0.52 11.72 -9.33
N ILE A 12 -1.06 11.11 -10.39
CA ILE A 12 -1.48 9.70 -10.42
C ILE A 12 -0.80 9.00 -11.59
N THR A 13 -0.13 7.89 -11.30
CA THR A 13 0.48 7.00 -12.31
C THR A 13 -0.06 5.58 -12.14
N PRO A 14 0.24 4.64 -13.06
CA PRO A 14 -0.17 3.25 -12.89
C PRO A 14 0.39 2.55 -11.64
N ASN A 15 1.48 3.05 -11.04
CA ASN A 15 2.19 2.36 -9.94
C ASN A 15 2.18 3.14 -8.62
N TYR A 16 1.98 4.46 -8.67
CA TYR A 16 2.10 5.32 -7.50
C TYR A 16 1.27 6.59 -7.65
N VAL A 17 1.05 7.26 -6.52
CA VAL A 17 0.54 8.63 -6.46
C VAL A 17 1.57 9.55 -5.80
N THR A 18 1.58 10.83 -6.17
CA THR A 18 2.34 11.86 -5.46
C THR A 18 1.38 12.65 -4.57
N LEU A 19 1.71 12.73 -3.28
CA LEU A 19 1.00 13.54 -2.30
C LEU A 19 1.89 14.72 -1.89
N ASP A 20 1.42 15.94 -2.10
CA ASP A 20 2.07 17.15 -1.59
C ASP A 20 1.61 17.41 -0.14
N ASN A 21 2.57 17.46 0.78
CA ASN A 21 2.36 18.00 2.13
C ASN A 21 3.28 19.21 2.31
N ASN A 22 2.70 20.40 2.32
CA ASN A 22 3.38 21.67 2.53
C ASN A 22 4.57 21.91 1.56
N GLY A 23 4.37 21.60 0.27
CA GLY A 23 5.39 21.79 -0.77
C GLY A 23 6.40 20.64 -0.90
N ILE A 24 6.20 19.55 -0.16
CA ILE A 24 7.02 18.33 -0.28
C ILE A 24 6.18 17.23 -0.93
N GLY A 25 6.59 16.81 -2.13
CA GLY A 25 5.98 15.70 -2.85
C GLY A 25 6.46 14.33 -2.37
N TYR A 26 5.57 13.57 -1.74
CA TYR A 26 5.80 12.20 -1.31
C TYR A 26 5.32 11.22 -2.38
N LYS A 27 6.25 10.41 -2.91
CA LYS A 27 5.92 9.30 -3.82
C LYS A 27 5.41 8.10 -3.03
N LEU A 28 4.16 7.72 -3.25
CA LEU A 28 3.47 6.66 -2.52
C LEU A 28 3.09 5.51 -3.46
N LEU A 29 3.77 4.37 -3.33
CA LEU A 29 3.39 3.12 -4.02
C LEU A 29 2.07 2.63 -3.44
N THR A 30 1.08 2.32 -4.27
CA THR A 30 -0.25 1.97 -3.76
C THR A 30 -0.90 0.85 -4.58
N PRO A 31 -1.72 -0.03 -3.97
CA PRO A 31 -2.41 -1.10 -4.69
C PRO A 31 -3.27 -0.60 -5.87
N ASN A 32 -3.94 0.53 -5.70
CA ASN A 32 -4.89 1.05 -6.69
C ASN A 32 -4.76 2.58 -6.79
N PRO A 33 -3.78 3.12 -7.57
CA PRO A 33 -3.54 4.56 -7.66
C PRO A 33 -4.74 5.35 -8.16
N TYR A 34 -5.49 4.79 -9.11
CA TYR A 34 -6.68 5.42 -9.70
C TYR A 34 -7.86 5.55 -8.73
N ASN A 35 -7.76 4.98 -7.53
CA ASN A 35 -8.75 5.26 -6.50
C ASN A 35 -8.56 6.66 -5.89
N PHE A 36 -7.40 7.30 -6.05
CA PHE A 36 -7.19 8.68 -5.64
C PHE A 36 -7.70 9.65 -6.71
N ILE A 37 -7.89 10.90 -6.32
CA ILE A 37 -8.38 11.97 -7.20
C ILE A 37 -7.37 13.12 -7.11
N ILE A 38 -6.91 13.61 -8.25
CA ILE A 38 -6.01 14.78 -8.34
C ILE A 38 -6.71 16.01 -7.73
N ASP A 39 -5.92 16.92 -7.15
CA ASP A 39 -6.38 18.15 -6.50
C ASP A 39 -7.35 17.92 -5.33
N THR A 40 -7.27 16.74 -4.69
CA THR A 40 -8.06 16.40 -3.51
C THR A 40 -7.17 16.25 -2.28
N GLU A 41 -7.55 16.90 -1.16
CA GLU A 41 -6.88 16.71 0.13
C GLU A 41 -7.33 15.39 0.77
N VAL A 42 -6.36 14.54 1.12
CA VAL A 42 -6.61 13.21 1.67
C VAL A 42 -5.65 12.89 2.81
N VAL A 43 -6.02 11.91 3.63
CA VAL A 43 -5.09 11.23 4.55
C VAL A 43 -4.72 9.89 3.93
N VAL A 44 -3.42 9.67 3.72
CA VAL A 44 -2.90 8.38 3.21
C VAL A 44 -2.12 7.70 4.31
N TYR A 45 -2.52 6.47 4.65
CA TYR A 45 -1.85 5.64 5.65
C TYR A 45 -0.58 5.05 5.06
N ILE A 46 0.51 5.10 5.80
CA ILE A 46 1.84 4.80 5.28
C ILE A 46 2.43 3.56 5.93
N TYR A 47 3.03 2.71 5.12
CA TYR A 47 4.09 1.79 5.55
C TYR A 47 5.40 2.22 4.89
N GLN A 48 6.44 2.43 5.70
CA GLN A 48 7.77 2.77 5.22
C GLN A 48 8.66 1.54 5.23
N LYS A 49 9.13 1.13 4.05
CA LYS A 49 10.17 0.11 3.92
C LYS A 49 11.53 0.78 3.90
N VAL A 50 12.40 0.35 4.80
CA VAL A 50 13.82 0.70 4.80
C VAL A 50 14.63 -0.58 4.62
N SER A 51 15.62 -0.51 3.75
CA SER A 51 16.69 -1.48 3.52
C SER A 51 17.96 -0.73 3.13
N GLU A 52 19.08 -1.43 3.01
CA GLU A 52 20.37 -0.84 2.65
C GLU A 52 20.31 -0.13 1.28
N ASP A 53 19.59 -0.69 0.31
CA ASP A 53 19.52 -0.17 -1.06
C ASP A 53 18.31 0.73 -1.34
N LEU A 54 17.35 0.84 -0.41
CA LEU A 54 16.06 1.45 -0.71
C LEU A 54 15.33 2.01 0.52
N ILE A 55 14.74 3.19 0.31
CA ILE A 55 13.66 3.73 1.14
C ILE A 55 12.43 3.89 0.26
N ALA A 56 11.34 3.22 0.62
CA ALA A 56 10.08 3.26 -0.13
C ALA A 56 8.90 3.53 0.81
N LEU A 57 7.92 4.30 0.31
CA LEU A 57 6.66 4.57 0.99
C LEU A 57 5.53 3.84 0.25
N TYR A 58 4.76 3.08 1.01
CA TYR A 58 3.56 2.39 0.56
C TYR A 58 2.35 3.10 1.15
N GLY A 59 1.42 3.53 0.29
CA GLY A 59 0.25 4.34 0.65
C GLY A 59 -1.06 3.58 0.51
N PHE A 60 -1.91 3.71 1.53
CA PHE A 60 -3.21 3.03 1.63
C PHE A 60 -4.31 4.03 1.98
N LYS A 61 -5.53 3.77 1.48
CA LYS A 61 -6.70 4.63 1.76
C LYS A 61 -7.22 4.49 3.19
N SER A 62 -6.93 3.37 3.84
CA SER A 62 -7.35 3.10 5.21
C SER A 62 -6.25 2.39 6.01
N SER A 63 -6.33 2.49 7.34
CA SER A 63 -5.46 1.76 8.26
C SER A 63 -5.57 0.26 8.08
N GLU A 64 -6.78 -0.26 7.82
CA GLU A 64 -7.04 -1.69 7.67
C GLU A 64 -6.34 -2.26 6.44
N GLN A 65 -6.29 -1.51 5.34
CA GLN A 65 -5.54 -1.89 4.15
C GLN A 65 -4.03 -1.92 4.42
N ARG A 66 -3.50 -0.93 5.15
CA ARG A 66 -2.09 -0.92 5.56
C ARG A 66 -1.77 -2.10 6.46
N ASP A 67 -2.63 -2.41 7.42
CA ASP A 67 -2.40 -3.47 8.38
C ASP A 67 -2.49 -4.85 7.71
N LEU A 68 -3.41 -5.02 6.75
CA LEU A 68 -3.46 -6.20 5.89
C LEU A 68 -2.20 -6.35 5.04
N PHE A 69 -1.68 -5.26 4.47
CA PHE A 69 -0.40 -5.26 3.76
C PHE A 69 0.75 -5.75 4.66
N ILE A 70 0.83 -5.24 5.89
CA ILE A 70 1.85 -5.64 6.87
C ILE A 70 1.74 -7.14 7.19
N LYS A 71 0.51 -7.65 7.38
CA LYS A 71 0.28 -9.09 7.57
C LYS A 71 0.75 -9.90 6.36
N LEU A 72 0.43 -9.46 5.15
CA LEU A 72 0.84 -10.15 3.92
C LEU A 72 2.36 -10.27 3.80
N ILE A 73 3.10 -9.18 4.01
CA ILE A 73 4.57 -9.20 3.90
C ILE A 73 5.27 -9.96 5.03
N SER A 74 4.53 -10.35 6.09
CA SER A 74 5.03 -11.23 7.15
C SER A 74 5.00 -12.71 6.75
N VAL A 75 4.24 -13.07 5.71
CA VAL A 75 4.18 -14.43 5.18
C VAL A 75 5.46 -14.70 4.38
N ASN A 76 6.11 -15.83 4.67
CA ASN A 76 7.34 -16.21 3.98
C ASN A 76 7.11 -16.29 2.45
N GLY A 77 7.99 -15.66 1.68
CA GLY A 77 7.91 -15.58 0.22
C GLY A 77 7.00 -14.48 -0.33
N ILE A 78 6.30 -13.71 0.51
CA ILE A 78 5.48 -12.57 0.06
C ILE A 78 6.23 -11.27 0.32
N GLY A 79 6.74 -10.66 -0.75
CA GLY A 79 7.37 -9.34 -0.69
C GLY A 79 6.37 -8.18 -0.85
N PRO A 80 6.81 -6.93 -0.61
CA PRO A 80 5.99 -5.73 -0.78
C PRO A 80 5.31 -5.59 -2.15
N LYS A 81 5.99 -5.99 -3.24
CA LYS A 81 5.44 -5.94 -4.60
C LYS A 81 4.28 -6.91 -4.78
N SER A 82 4.44 -8.15 -4.34
CA SER A 82 3.37 -9.17 -4.36
C SER A 82 2.20 -8.75 -3.46
N ALA A 83 2.48 -8.22 -2.27
CA ALA A 83 1.44 -7.73 -1.38
C ALA A 83 0.60 -6.59 -1.99
N ILE A 84 1.21 -5.65 -2.73
CA ILE A 84 0.47 -4.65 -3.53
C ILE A 84 -0.46 -5.34 -4.54
N ALA A 85 0.04 -6.32 -5.30
CA ALA A 85 -0.74 -7.00 -6.33
C ALA A 85 -1.92 -7.80 -5.76
N ILE A 86 -1.69 -8.49 -4.63
CA ILE A 86 -2.73 -9.20 -3.88
C ILE A 86 -3.82 -8.22 -3.43
N LEU A 87 -3.45 -7.07 -2.86
CA LEU A 87 -4.41 -6.05 -2.43
C LEU A 87 -5.11 -5.32 -3.58
N ALA A 88 -4.48 -5.26 -4.75
CA ALA A 88 -5.08 -4.66 -5.94
C ALA A 88 -6.22 -5.52 -6.52
N SER A 89 -6.08 -6.84 -6.40
CA SER A 89 -6.96 -7.84 -7.03
C SER A 89 -7.96 -8.50 -6.08
N GLY A 90 -7.68 -8.54 -4.78
CA GLY A 90 -8.52 -9.20 -3.78
C GLY A 90 -9.38 -8.22 -2.96
N THR A 91 -10.47 -8.74 -2.40
CA THR A 91 -11.21 -8.03 -1.35
C THR A 91 -10.49 -8.21 0.00
N VAL A 92 -10.55 -7.20 0.86
CA VAL A 92 -9.94 -7.26 2.21
C VAL A 92 -10.39 -8.52 2.97
N GLY A 93 -11.67 -8.89 2.86
CA GLY A 93 -12.23 -10.08 3.53
C GLY A 93 -11.66 -11.41 3.02
N SER A 94 -11.57 -11.60 1.70
CA SER A 94 -11.03 -12.85 1.13
C SER A 94 -9.54 -13.04 1.44
N ILE A 95 -8.77 -11.94 1.41
CA ILE A 95 -7.34 -11.98 1.73
C ILE A 95 -7.14 -12.26 3.22
N THR A 96 -7.91 -11.62 4.10
CA THR A 96 -7.81 -11.83 5.55
C THR A 96 -8.05 -13.29 5.90
N LYS A 97 -9.11 -13.90 5.33
CA LYS A 97 -9.39 -15.32 5.52
C LYS A 97 -8.25 -16.22 5.05
N ALA A 98 -7.68 -15.97 3.87
CA ALA A 98 -6.57 -16.77 3.37
C ALA A 98 -5.30 -16.67 4.26
N ILE A 99 -5.07 -15.52 4.90
CA ILE A 99 -4.00 -15.35 5.89
C ILE A 99 -4.30 -16.16 7.16
N GLU A 100 -5.53 -16.07 7.69
CA GLU A 100 -5.96 -16.80 8.89
C GLU A 100 -5.89 -18.32 8.70
N ASP A 101 -6.29 -18.78 7.52
CA ASP A 101 -6.24 -20.20 7.13
C ASP A 101 -4.82 -20.67 6.77
N GLY A 102 -3.82 -19.76 6.72
CA GLY A 102 -2.45 -20.08 6.34
C GLY A 102 -2.30 -20.55 4.88
N ASP A 103 -3.25 -20.21 4.00
CA ASP A 103 -3.27 -20.64 2.60
C ASP A 103 -2.29 -19.83 1.75
N ALA A 104 -1.00 -20.07 1.98
CA ALA A 104 0.09 -19.45 1.22
C ALA A 104 -0.02 -19.74 -0.28
N LYS A 105 -0.58 -20.90 -0.67
CA LYS A 105 -0.76 -21.26 -2.09
C LYS A 105 -1.79 -20.38 -2.77
N TYR A 106 -2.88 -20.01 -2.09
CA TYR A 106 -3.84 -19.04 -2.61
C TYR A 106 -3.19 -17.66 -2.78
N LEU A 107 -2.45 -17.20 -1.78
CA LEU A 107 -1.81 -15.88 -1.78
C LEU A 107 -0.70 -15.74 -2.83
N GLN A 108 -0.02 -16.83 -3.20
CA GLN A 108 1.04 -16.84 -4.22
C GLN A 108 0.53 -16.91 -5.68
N LYS A 109 -0.78 -17.01 -5.91
CA LYS A 109 -1.36 -17.02 -7.27
C LYS A 109 -1.43 -15.64 -7.93
N PHE A 110 -1.16 -14.59 -7.17
CA PHE A 110 -1.16 -13.18 -7.59
C PHE A 110 0.27 -12.71 -7.86
#